data_AF-A0A0D6Q3Z2-F1
#
_entry.id   AF-A0A0D6Q3Z2-F1
#
_cell.length_a   1.000
_cell.length_b   1.000
_cell.length_c   1.000
_cell.angle_alpha   90.00
_cell.angle_beta   90.00
_cell.angle_gamma   90.00
#
_symmetry.space_group_name_H-M   'P 1'
#
loop_
_entity.id
_entity.type
_entity.pdbx_description
1 polymer ?
#
loop_
_entity_poly.entity_id
_entity_poly.type
_entity_poly.pdbx_seq_one_letter_code
_entity_poly.pdbx_strand_id
1 'polypeptide(L)'
;MNVTSDQIRAARALLHLPQEELARRAHVSVVTIRRLESPRTAIRVASLATDTIRQALEQAGVEFIPNGVRRRQIGPEKAVLLTRLQAISRASATRLQGTTPLTDEDLYDNNGLPT
;
A
#
# COMPACT_ATOMS: atom_id res chain seq x y z
N MET A 1 11.09 12.87 6.61
CA MET A 1 10.32 14.10 6.33
C MET A 1 9.71 14.56 7.63
N ASN A 2 9.86 15.83 8.00
CA ASN A 2 9.23 16.34 9.23
C ASN A 2 7.74 16.60 8.96
N VAL A 3 6.85 15.96 9.72
CA VAL A 3 5.39 16.12 9.60
C VAL A 3 4.84 16.87 10.80
N THR A 4 3.93 17.80 10.56
CA THR A 4 3.33 18.61 11.62
C THR A 4 2.08 17.96 12.20
N SER A 5 1.72 18.33 13.43
CA SER A 5 0.45 17.94 14.05
C SER A 5 -0.77 18.26 13.19
N ASP A 6 -0.73 19.40 12.50
CA ASP A 6 -1.83 19.82 11.62
C ASP A 6 -1.94 18.93 10.39
N GLN A 7 -0.81 18.54 9.78
CA GLN A 7 -0.82 17.57 8.69
C GLN A 7 -1.31 16.20 9.13
N ILE A 8 -0.94 15.73 10.34
CA ILE A 8 -1.44 14.45 10.87
C ILE A 8 -2.96 14.50 11.06
N ARG A 9 -3.47 15.59 11.65
CA ARG A 9 -4.90 15.81 11.86
C ARG A 9 -5.66 15.87 10.53
N ALA A 10 -5.10 16.59 9.55
CA ALA A 10 -5.66 16.70 8.21
C ALA A 10 -5.66 15.34 7.49
N ALA A 11 -4.57 14.56 7.58
CA ALA A 11 -4.47 13.24 6.99
C ALA A 11 -5.54 12.29 7.57
N ARG A 12 -5.70 12.29 8.89
CA ARG A 12 -6.70 11.48 9.57
C ARG A 12 -8.12 11.87 9.15
N ALA A 13 -8.41 13.18 9.09
CA ALA A 13 -9.71 13.68 8.64
C ALA A 13 -10.00 13.28 7.18
N LEU A 14 -9.01 13.39 6.30
CA LEU A 14 -9.11 13.02 4.88
C LEU A 14 -9.42 11.53 4.65
N LEU A 15 -8.97 10.69 5.58
CA LEU A 15 -9.21 9.24 5.58
C LEU A 15 -10.45 8.82 6.37
N HIS A 16 -11.14 9.75 7.03
CA HIS A 16 -12.21 9.44 7.99
C HIS A 16 -11.78 8.42 9.06
N LEU A 17 -10.51 8.45 9.46
CA LEU A 17 -9.93 7.44 10.33
C LEU A 17 -10.15 7.82 11.81
N PRO A 18 -10.73 6.93 12.65
CA PRO A 18 -10.81 7.17 14.10
C PRO A 18 -9.42 7.22 14.75
N GLN A 19 -9.27 7.94 15.86
CA GLN A 19 -7.98 8.03 16.57
C GLN A 19 -7.54 6.66 17.11
N GLU A 20 -8.48 5.87 17.62
CA GLU A 20 -8.27 4.52 18.15
C GLU A 20 -7.77 3.57 17.05
N GLU A 21 -8.30 3.71 15.84
CA GLU A 21 -7.87 2.92 14.69
C GLU A 21 -6.47 3.33 14.21
N LEU A 22 -6.20 4.65 14.14
CA LEU A 22 -4.86 5.13 13.82
C LEU A 22 -3.83 4.65 14.85
N ALA A 23 -4.19 4.67 16.13
CA ALA A 23 -3.35 4.17 17.22
C ALA A 23 -3.01 2.68 17.04
N ARG A 24 -4.00 1.85 16.72
CA ARG A 24 -3.80 0.43 16.39
C ARG A 24 -2.85 0.24 15.21
N ARG A 25 -3.12 0.92 14.08
CA ARG A 25 -2.28 0.79 12.86
C ARG A 25 -0.84 1.24 13.10
N ALA A 26 -0.64 2.30 13.88
CA ALA A 26 0.66 2.86 14.18
C ALA A 26 1.37 2.17 15.37
N HIS A 27 0.74 1.19 16.01
CA HIS A 27 1.26 0.46 17.17
C HIS A 27 1.64 1.38 18.34
N VAL A 28 0.78 2.36 18.63
CA VAL A 28 0.94 3.32 19.73
C VAL A 28 -0.33 3.42 20.57
N SER A 29 -0.23 4.05 21.75
CA SER A 29 -1.42 4.33 22.56
C SER A 29 -2.30 5.42 21.92
N VAL A 30 -3.62 5.37 22.15
CA VAL A 30 -4.53 6.46 21.72
C VAL A 30 -4.18 7.81 22.38
N VAL A 31 -3.59 7.78 23.58
CA VAL A 31 -3.09 8.98 24.27
C VAL A 31 -1.95 9.63 23.48
N THR A 32 -1.08 8.82 22.86
CA THR A 32 -0.01 9.30 21.97
C THR A 32 -0.61 10.04 20.77
N ILE A 33 -1.64 9.49 20.12
CA ILE A 33 -2.35 10.16 19.02
C ILE A 33 -2.94 11.50 19.48
N ARG A 34 -3.66 11.51 20.61
CA ARG A 34 -4.27 12.73 21.15
C ARG A 34 -3.23 13.81 21.49
N ARG A 35 -2.09 13.43 22.05
CA ARG A 35 -0.97 14.36 22.33
C ARG A 35 -0.37 14.92 21.04
N LEU A 36 -0.22 14.08 20.02
CA LEU A 36 0.35 14.47 18.74
C LEU A 36 -0.58 15.38 17.94
N GLU A 37 -1.90 15.16 18.00
CA GLU A 37 -2.90 16.04 17.37
C GLU A 37 -3.15 17.34 18.16
N SER A 38 -2.64 17.43 19.40
CA SER A 38 -2.75 18.62 20.23
C SER A 38 -1.65 19.63 19.89
N PRO A 39 -2.00 20.86 19.47
CA PRO A 39 -1.03 21.90 19.10
C PRO A 39 -0.13 22.33 20.28
N ARG A 40 -0.56 22.07 21.53
CA ARG A 40 0.20 22.42 22.75
C ARG A 40 1.20 21.34 23.19
N THR A 41 1.06 20.10 22.71
CA THR A 41 1.80 18.93 23.23
C THR A 41 2.63 18.22 22.16
N ALA A 42 2.47 18.60 20.90
CA ALA A 42 3.24 18.11 19.75
C ALA A 42 4.76 18.05 20.00
N ILE A 43 5.31 19.05 20.70
CA ILE A 43 6.75 19.20 20.99
C ILE A 43 7.30 18.04 21.86
N ARG A 44 6.44 17.23 22.49
CA ARG A 44 6.85 16.19 23.45
C ARG A 44 6.66 14.74 22.96
N VAL A 45 6.24 14.53 21.72
CA VAL A 45 6.07 13.16 21.20
C VAL A 45 7.40 12.69 20.59
N ALA A 46 7.84 11.48 20.96
CA ALA A 46 9.08 10.90 20.43
C ALA A 46 9.04 10.85 18.89
N SER A 47 10.20 11.12 18.25
CA SER A 47 10.36 11.08 16.79
C SER A 47 9.90 9.75 16.21
N LEU A 48 10.27 8.64 16.87
CA LEU A 48 9.87 7.28 16.47
C LEU A 48 8.35 7.11 16.38
N ALA A 49 7.60 7.60 17.37
CA ALA A 49 6.14 7.50 17.35
C ALA A 49 5.52 8.37 16.24
N THR A 50 6.11 9.53 15.97
CA THR A 50 5.67 10.39 14.86
C THR A 50 5.90 9.69 13.51
N ASP A 51 7.01 8.99 13.35
CA ASP A 51 7.32 8.22 12.14
C ASP A 51 6.39 7.03 11.92
N THR A 52 6.08 6.24 12.96
CA THR A 52 5.14 5.11 12.81
C THR A 52 3.73 5.59 12.47
N ILE A 53 3.30 6.72 13.03
CA ILE A 53 2.00 7.34 12.72
C ILE A 53 1.97 7.87 11.29
N ARG A 54 3.03 8.55 10.83
CA ARG A 54 3.18 8.99 9.45
C ARG A 54 3.07 7.80 8.48
N GLN A 55 3.81 6.73 8.75
CA GLN A 55 3.80 5.52 7.91
C GLN A 55 2.41 4.88 7.86
N ALA A 56 1.71 4.77 9.01
CA ALA A 56 0.36 4.21 9.05
C ALA A 56 -0.64 5.02 8.20
N LEU A 57 -0.53 6.35 8.21
CA LEU A 57 -1.37 7.23 7.37
C LEU A 57 -1.01 7.10 5.88
N GLU A 58 0.27 6.99 5.55
CA GLU A 58 0.74 6.77 4.18
C GLU A 58 0.25 5.44 3.60
N GLN A 59 0.33 4.37 4.40
CA GLN A 59 -0.20 3.05 4.04
C GLN A 59 -1.72 3.06 3.86
N ALA A 60 -2.42 3.87 4.65
CA ALA A 60 -3.86 4.07 4.52
C ALA A 60 -4.25 4.92 3.29
N GLY A 61 -3.28 5.42 2.51
CA GLY A 61 -3.53 6.10 1.24
C GLY A 61 -3.38 7.62 1.29
N VAL A 62 -2.66 8.16 2.26
CA VAL A 62 -2.26 9.58 2.27
C VAL A 62 -0.87 9.75 1.67
N GLU A 63 -0.64 10.93 1.13
CA GLU A 63 0.67 11.45 0.79
C GLU A 63 0.86 12.80 1.49
N PHE A 64 1.95 12.93 2.25
CA PHE A 64 2.35 14.19 2.86
C PHE A 64 3.07 15.05 1.82
N ILE A 65 2.67 16.32 1.71
CA ILE A 65 3.24 17.30 0.78
C ILE A 65 3.68 18.54 1.55
N PRO A 66 4.51 19.43 0.97
CA PRO A 66 4.82 20.71 1.61
C PRO A 66 3.54 21.44 2.03
N ASN A 67 3.45 21.81 3.31
CA ASN A 67 2.32 22.53 3.91
C ASN A 67 0.94 21.85 3.81
N GLY A 68 0.88 20.54 3.57
CA GLY A 68 -0.42 19.87 3.45
C GLY A 68 -0.36 18.35 3.35
N VAL A 69 -1.50 17.78 2.99
CA VAL A 69 -1.71 16.35 2.74
C VAL A 69 -2.67 16.18 1.57
N ARG A 70 -2.50 15.10 0.81
CA ARG A 70 -3.43 14.72 -0.25
C ARG A 70 -3.70 13.22 -0.21
N ARG A 71 -4.81 12.78 -0.83
CA ARG A 71 -5.01 11.35 -1.06
C ARG A 71 -3.98 10.91 -2.09
N ARG A 72 -3.26 9.84 -1.78
CA ARG A 72 -2.40 9.16 -2.74
C ARG A 72 -3.30 8.66 -3.85
N GLN A 73 -3.21 9.27 -5.01
CA GLN A 73 -3.82 8.70 -6.20
C GLN A 73 -3.09 7.40 -6.47
N ILE A 74 -3.83 6.30 -6.62
CA ILE A 74 -3.28 5.15 -7.33
C ILE A 74 -3.05 5.67 -8.74
N GLY A 75 -1.80 6.02 -9.04
CA GLY A 75 -1.47 6.72 -10.27
C GLY A 75 -1.84 5.89 -11.50
N PRO A 76 -1.95 6.55 -12.66
CA PRO A 76 -2.14 5.86 -13.94
C PRO A 76 -1.09 4.78 -14.17
N GLU A 77 0.09 4.85 -13.56
CA GLU A 77 1.13 3.82 -13.62
C GLU A 77 0.65 2.41 -13.29
N LYS A 78 -0.20 2.22 -12.28
CA LYS A 78 -0.69 0.86 -11.96
C LYS A 78 -1.64 0.35 -13.05
N ALA A 79 -2.47 1.23 -13.62
CA ALA A 79 -3.34 0.92 -14.75
C ALA A 79 -2.53 0.68 -16.05
N VAL A 80 -1.49 1.47 -16.28
CA VAL A 80 -0.53 1.32 -17.39
C VAL A 80 0.24 0.01 -17.25
N LEU A 81 0.69 -0.34 -16.04
CA LEU A 81 1.35 -1.61 -15.76
C LEU A 81 0.41 -2.79 -16.03
N LEU A 82 -0.84 -2.72 -15.57
CA LEU A 82 -1.84 -3.74 -15.85
C LEU A 82 -2.06 -3.90 -17.36
N THR A 83 -2.16 -2.79 -18.08
CA THR A 83 -2.31 -2.78 -19.54
C THR A 83 -1.10 -3.43 -20.23
N ARG A 84 0.12 -3.12 -19.78
CA ARG A 84 1.35 -3.76 -20.29
C ARG A 84 1.38 -5.27 -20.01
N LEU A 85 1.04 -5.68 -18.79
CA LEU A 85 0.97 -7.10 -18.42
C LEU A 85 -0.04 -7.86 -19.27
N GLN A 86 -1.21 -7.27 -19.50
CA GLN A 86 -2.24 -7.84 -20.39
C GLN A 86 -1.76 -7.95 -21.84
N ALA A 87 -1.04 -6.95 -22.35
CA ALA A 87 -0.49 -6.99 -23.70
C ALA A 87 0.56 -8.10 -23.87
N ILE A 88 1.46 -8.26 -22.90
CA ILE A 88 2.44 -9.35 -22.87
C ILE A 88 1.70 -10.70 -22.83
N SER A 89 0.73 -10.86 -21.93
CA SER A 89 -0.05 -12.09 -21.80
C SER A 89 -0.78 -12.46 -23.09
N ARG A 90 -1.46 -11.50 -23.74
CA ARG A 90 -2.15 -11.72 -25.03
C ARG A 90 -1.19 -12.09 -26.15
N ALA A 91 -0.08 -11.37 -26.29
CA ALA A 91 0.92 -11.67 -27.32
C ALA A 91 1.51 -13.08 -27.15
N SER A 92 1.74 -13.50 -25.91
CA SER A 92 2.16 -14.87 -25.59
C SER A 92 1.07 -15.89 -25.91
N ALA A 93 -0.18 -15.62 -25.53
CA ALA A 93 -1.31 -16.50 -25.81
C ALA A 93 -1.53 -16.72 -27.31
N THR A 94 -1.38 -15.69 -28.15
CA THR A 94 -1.47 -15.82 -29.61
C THR A 94 -0.36 -16.71 -30.17
N ARG A 95 0.87 -16.66 -29.65
CA ARG A 95 1.94 -17.58 -30.08
C ARG A 95 1.69 -19.03 -29.67
N LEU A 96 0.91 -19.23 -28.60
CA LEU A 96 0.53 -20.55 -28.10
C LEU A 96 -0.76 -21.08 -28.75
N GLN A 97 -1.48 -20.28 -29.55
CA GLN A 97 -2.65 -20.74 -30.30
C GLN A 97 -2.18 -21.73 -31.39
N GLY A 98 -2.34 -23.02 -31.11
CA GLY A 98 -1.89 -24.12 -31.97
C GLY A 98 -0.76 -24.95 -31.38
N THR A 99 -0.21 -24.55 -30.23
CA THR A 99 0.66 -25.44 -29.45
C THR A 99 -0.23 -26.35 -28.62
N THR A 100 -0.13 -27.66 -28.82
CA THR A 100 -0.73 -28.62 -27.89
C THR A 100 0.00 -28.45 -26.55
N PRO A 101 -0.70 -28.11 -25.45
CA PRO A 101 -0.07 -28.10 -24.14
C PRO A 101 0.52 -29.47 -23.87
N LEU A 102 1.74 -29.51 -23.33
CA LEU A 102 2.34 -30.77 -22.91
C LEU A 102 1.41 -31.41 -21.87
N THR A 103 0.87 -32.58 -22.19
CA THR A 103 -0.04 -33.31 -21.32
C THR A 103 0.73 -34.29 -20.45
N ASP A 104 0.10 -34.79 -19.39
CA ASP A 104 0.72 -35.82 -18.55
C ASP A 104 1.09 -37.06 -19.38
N GLU A 105 0.31 -37.39 -20.41
CA GLU A 105 0.59 -38.50 -21.35
C GLU A 105 1.81 -38.26 -22.25
N ASP A 106 2.21 -37.00 -22.47
CA ASP A 106 3.42 -36.64 -23.21
C ASP A 106 4.68 -36.71 -22.33
N LEU A 107 4.51 -36.61 -21.01
CA LEU A 107 5.59 -36.52 -20.02
C LEU A 107 5.85 -37.83 -19.30
N TYR A 108 4.84 -38.68 -19.15
CA TYR A 108 4.89 -39.89 -18.36
C TYR A 108 4.34 -41.09 -19.13
N ASP A 109 5.02 -42.22 -19.02
CA ASP A 109 4.52 -43.48 -19.55
C ASP A 109 3.33 -44.01 -18.72
N ASN A 110 2.71 -45.11 -19.17
CA ASN A 110 1.59 -45.73 -18.46
C ASN A 110 1.95 -46.26 -17.05
N ASN A 111 3.22 -46.23 -16.67
CA ASN A 111 3.72 -46.58 -15.34
C ASN A 111 4.04 -45.33 -14.49
N GLY A 112 3.81 -44.13 -15.02
CA GLY A 112 4.06 -42.85 -14.34
C GLY A 112 5.53 -42.44 -14.31
N LEU A 113 6.39 -43.05 -15.12
CA LEU A 113 7.81 -42.71 -15.23
C LEU A 113 8.03 -41.72 -16.39
N PRO A 114 8.98 -40.78 -16.28
CA PRO A 114 9.28 -39.87 -17.37
C PRO A 114 9.66 -40.64 -18.64
N THR A 115 9.05 -40.28 -19.77
CA THR A 115 9.35 -40.84 -21.10
C THR A 115 10.70 -40.41 -21.66
#